data_AF-A0AAW0WVQ2-F1
#
_entry.id   AF-A0AAW0WVQ2-F1
#
_cell.length_a   1.000
_cell.length_b   1.000
_cell.length_c   1.000
_cell.angle_alpha   90.00
_cell.angle_beta   90.00
_cell.angle_gamma   90.00
#
_symmetry.space_group_name_H-M   'P 1'
#
loop_
_entity.id
_entity.type
_entity.pdbx_description
1 polymer ?
#
loop_
_entity_poly.entity_id
_entity_poly.type
_entity_poly.pdbx_seq_one_letter_code
_entity_poly.pdbx_strand_id
1 'polypeptide(L)'
;MENAGNIGSRRREGKKYAVEDEALDRIAKEAEARLAQRRAARAEARELRLRELEKLQQDQENDEEKQFGTPTYPEPSPRSGVTGRTSVRTAGINSTGQYSRRSSEDSTTDESLPANVREMRAELKELDEKFRKAMITNAQLDNEKATLTYEVELMKDKYTELEETHTQLTKEHRKKCTEYEQLRKVSTKLQEEVKALRSLLQERDQLIQEYGLVVVGEDEENGEEVESEKEDVDDLSPRKIFVKKALISQEAAELLAKGAAKGSLDVRLKKFGEEKNDLEDQVRRLKLELEEEQNKNRRRENGLDYEKQSGPAGCSVHTL
;
A
#
# COMPACT_ATOMS: atom_id res chain seq x y z
N MET A 1 29.23 30.36 -45.09
CA MET A 1 30.04 30.55 -43.87
C MET A 1 29.07 30.55 -42.70
N GLU A 2 28.51 29.39 -42.32
CA GLU A 2 29.14 28.40 -41.43
C GLU A 2 29.71 29.01 -40.15
N ASN A 3 29.02 28.76 -39.04
CA ASN A 3 29.61 28.48 -37.72
C ASN A 3 28.50 27.83 -36.87
N ALA A 4 28.40 26.50 -36.86
CA ALA A 4 29.18 25.56 -36.05
C ALA A 4 28.69 25.56 -34.59
N GLY A 5 28.09 24.43 -34.21
CA GLY A 5 27.33 24.25 -32.99
C GLY A 5 28.16 24.12 -31.72
N ASN A 6 27.46 24.28 -30.61
CA ASN A 6 27.96 23.91 -29.29
C ASN A 6 26.92 23.01 -28.61
N ILE A 7 26.91 21.72 -28.98
CA ILE A 7 26.19 20.67 -28.24
C ILE A 7 27.13 20.21 -27.13
N GLY A 8 27.24 21.04 -26.10
CA GLY A 8 27.97 20.75 -24.88
C GLY A 8 27.13 19.88 -23.94
N SER A 9 27.36 18.57 -24.00
CA SER A 9 27.40 17.62 -22.88
C SER A 9 26.57 17.96 -21.62
N ARG A 10 25.26 17.62 -21.62
CA ARG A 10 24.39 17.65 -20.43
C ARG A 10 23.92 16.26 -20.00
N ARG A 11 24.76 15.23 -20.18
CA ARG A 11 24.37 13.80 -20.00
C ARG A 11 25.27 13.00 -19.06
N ARG A 12 25.77 13.62 -17.98
CA ARG A 12 26.57 12.92 -16.96
C ARG A 12 26.19 13.20 -15.50
N GLU A 13 25.38 14.21 -15.22
CA GLU A 13 25.05 14.60 -13.84
C GLU A 13 24.01 13.66 -13.21
N GLY A 14 22.92 13.32 -13.91
CA GLY A 14 21.87 12.44 -13.38
C GLY A 14 22.30 11.02 -13.01
N LYS A 15 23.38 10.49 -13.62
CA LYS A 15 23.91 9.16 -13.29
C LYS A 15 24.81 9.16 -12.05
N LYS A 16 25.40 10.30 -11.70
CA LYS A 16 26.22 10.41 -10.47
C LYS A 16 25.33 10.52 -9.25
N TYR A 17 24.27 11.33 -9.31
CA TYR A 17 23.27 11.42 -8.24
C TYR A 17 22.61 10.09 -7.94
N ALA A 18 22.24 9.29 -8.95
CA ALA A 18 21.66 7.96 -8.71
C ALA A 18 22.62 6.99 -8.00
N VAL A 19 23.92 7.04 -8.31
CA VAL A 19 24.94 6.19 -7.67
C VAL A 19 25.30 6.70 -6.27
N GLU A 20 25.31 8.02 -6.07
CA GLU A 20 25.52 8.66 -4.78
C GLU A 20 24.34 8.42 -3.83
N ASP A 21 23.10 8.54 -4.31
CA ASP A 21 21.89 8.21 -3.54
C ASP A 21 21.84 6.72 -3.18
N GLU A 22 22.19 5.83 -4.13
CA GLU A 22 22.28 4.40 -3.85
C GLU A 22 23.38 4.08 -2.82
N ALA A 23 24.50 4.82 -2.82
CA ALA A 23 25.54 4.70 -1.81
C ALA A 23 25.06 5.19 -0.43
N LEU A 24 24.34 6.30 -0.36
CA LEU A 24 23.75 6.83 0.87
C LEU A 24 22.71 5.86 1.47
N ASP A 25 21.89 5.24 0.63
CA ASP A 25 20.91 4.23 1.06
C ASP A 25 21.59 2.98 1.63
N ARG A 26 22.70 2.53 1.04
CA ARG A 26 23.49 1.40 1.57
C ARG A 26 24.11 1.74 2.92
N ILE A 27 24.67 2.93 3.07
CA ILE A 27 25.24 3.41 4.34
C ILE A 27 24.16 3.52 5.41
N ALA A 28 22.97 4.02 5.07
CA ALA A 28 21.85 4.12 6.00
C ALA A 28 21.39 2.73 6.46
N LYS A 29 21.22 1.78 5.53
CA LYS A 29 20.86 0.39 5.84
C LYS A 29 21.91 -0.32 6.68
N GLU A 30 23.19 -0.10 6.39
CA GLU A 30 24.29 -0.67 7.16
C GLU A 30 24.34 -0.09 8.59
N ALA A 31 24.12 1.23 8.73
CA ALA A 31 24.03 1.87 10.04
C ALA A 31 22.84 1.37 10.86
N GLU A 32 21.68 1.16 10.23
CA GLU A 32 20.50 0.58 10.86
C GLU A 32 20.74 -0.87 11.28
N ALA A 33 21.33 -1.70 10.41
CA ALA A 33 21.68 -3.08 10.73
C ALA A 33 22.67 -3.17 11.90
N ARG A 34 23.65 -2.27 11.95
CA ARG A 34 24.63 -2.18 13.04
C ARG A 34 23.99 -1.74 14.36
N LEU A 35 23.02 -0.81 14.30
CA LEU A 35 22.22 -0.44 15.47
C LEU A 35 21.35 -1.62 15.94
N ALA A 36 20.70 -2.33 15.02
CA ALA A 36 19.89 -3.50 15.34
C ALA A 36 20.73 -4.62 15.99
N GLN A 37 21.94 -4.89 15.49
CA GLN A 37 22.88 -5.83 16.12
C GLN A 37 23.28 -5.39 17.53
N ARG A 38 23.52 -4.09 17.75
CA ARG A 38 23.79 -3.57 19.10
C ARG A 38 22.59 -3.74 20.03
N ARG A 39 21.37 -3.53 19.54
CA ARG A 39 20.13 -3.79 20.31
C ARG A 39 20.01 -5.27 20.66
N ALA A 40 20.23 -6.17 19.71
CA ALA A 40 20.20 -7.61 19.93
C ALA A 40 21.25 -8.05 20.96
N ALA A 41 22.50 -7.59 20.83
CA ALA A 41 23.56 -7.91 21.79
C ALA A 41 23.27 -7.40 23.21
N ARG A 42 22.66 -6.21 23.34
CA ARG A 42 22.19 -5.70 24.64
C ARG A 42 21.04 -6.55 25.18
N ALA A 43 20.10 -6.96 24.35
CA ALA A 43 19.00 -7.83 24.74
C ALA A 43 19.49 -9.20 25.21
N GLU A 44 20.41 -9.83 24.48
CA GLU A 44 21.05 -11.10 24.85
C GLU A 44 21.87 -10.96 26.14
N ALA A 45 22.58 -9.84 26.34
CA ALA A 45 23.32 -9.59 27.57
C ALA A 45 22.37 -9.49 28.79
N ARG A 46 21.21 -8.85 28.64
CA ARG A 46 20.17 -8.84 29.69
C ARG A 46 19.64 -10.24 29.97
N GLU A 47 19.35 -11.00 28.91
CA GLU A 47 18.81 -12.36 29.02
C GLU A 47 19.78 -13.31 29.74
N LEU A 48 21.07 -13.24 29.41
CA LEU A 48 22.11 -14.02 30.08
C LEU A 48 22.23 -13.65 31.57
N ARG A 49 22.23 -12.36 31.88
CA ARG A 49 22.32 -11.87 33.26
C ARG A 49 21.09 -12.25 34.09
N LEU A 50 19.89 -12.20 33.49
CA LEU A 50 18.66 -12.63 34.15
C LEU A 50 18.71 -14.12 34.48
N ARG A 51 19.17 -14.96 33.54
CA ARG A 51 19.38 -16.40 33.78
C ARG A 51 20.42 -16.67 34.85
N GLU A 52 21.48 -15.88 34.93
CA GLU A 52 22.52 -16.03 35.95
C GLU A 52 21.99 -15.68 37.35
N LEU A 53 21.18 -14.62 37.45
CA LEU A 53 20.49 -14.26 38.70
C LEU A 53 19.50 -15.34 39.13
N GLU A 54 18.70 -15.87 38.21
CA GLU A 54 17.77 -16.99 38.46
C GLU A 54 18.52 -18.24 38.96
N LYS A 55 19.66 -18.55 38.34
CA LYS A 55 20.52 -19.67 38.75
C LYS A 55 21.11 -19.46 40.14
N LEU A 56 21.60 -18.26 40.46
CA LEU A 56 22.10 -17.93 41.80
C LEU A 56 21.01 -18.07 42.86
N GLN A 57 19.79 -17.65 42.55
CA GLN A 57 18.65 -17.81 43.45
C GLN A 57 18.31 -19.30 43.66
N GLN A 58 18.28 -20.08 42.57
CA GLN A 58 18.04 -21.52 42.63
C GLN A 58 19.14 -22.27 43.41
N ASP A 59 20.41 -21.90 43.24
CA ASP A 59 21.53 -22.49 43.97
C ASP A 59 21.46 -22.15 45.47
N GLN A 60 21.02 -20.95 45.84
CA GLN A 60 20.75 -20.57 47.23
C GLN A 60 19.60 -21.39 47.84
N GLU A 61 18.47 -21.51 47.13
CA GLU A 61 17.33 -22.34 47.56
C GLU A 61 17.72 -23.82 47.74
N ASN A 62 18.52 -24.36 46.83
CA ASN A 62 19.04 -25.74 46.93
C ASN A 62 19.97 -25.94 48.12
N ASP A 63 20.80 -24.94 48.46
CA ASP A 63 21.70 -25.02 49.61
C ASP A 63 20.95 -24.83 50.93
N GLU A 64 19.91 -23.99 50.97
CA GLU A 64 18.96 -23.91 52.08
C GLU A 64 18.21 -25.24 52.28
N GLU A 65 17.76 -25.89 51.20
CA GLU A 65 17.10 -27.20 51.26
C GLU A 65 18.05 -28.30 51.78
N LYS A 66 19.32 -28.32 51.36
CA LYS A 66 20.32 -29.26 51.90
C LYS A 66 20.65 -29.00 53.36
N GLN A 67 20.60 -27.74 53.81
CA GLN A 67 20.92 -27.36 55.18
C GLN A 67 19.74 -27.58 56.14
N PHE A 68 18.50 -27.56 55.64
CA PHE A 68 17.25 -27.80 56.41
C PHE A 68 16.61 -29.19 56.17
N GLY A 69 17.10 -29.95 55.20
CA GLY A 69 16.66 -31.32 54.89
C GLY A 69 16.89 -32.26 56.06
N THR A 70 15.80 -32.77 56.63
CA THR A 70 15.78 -33.67 57.78
C THR A 70 16.55 -34.96 57.45
N PRO A 71 17.47 -35.48 58.31
CA PRO A 71 18.14 -36.74 58.04
C PRO A 71 17.14 -37.88 58.24
N THR A 72 16.45 -38.28 57.16
CA THR A 72 15.62 -39.46 57.15
C THR A 72 16.55 -40.69 57.11
N TYR A 73 16.46 -41.52 58.14
CA TYR A 73 17.22 -42.75 58.29
C TYR A 73 17.06 -43.65 57.05
N PRO A 74 18.14 -44.20 56.47
CA PRO A 74 18.01 -45.09 55.32
C PRO A 74 17.50 -46.46 55.79
N GLU A 75 16.27 -46.79 55.43
CA GLU A 75 15.71 -48.14 55.50
C GLU A 75 16.34 -49.02 54.41
N PRO A 76 16.79 -50.26 54.70
CA PRO A 76 17.34 -51.14 53.68
C PRO A 76 16.22 -52.00 53.05
N SER A 77 16.12 -51.98 51.72
CA SER A 77 15.35 -52.99 50.98
C SER A 77 16.09 -53.47 49.72
N PRO A 78 15.80 -54.69 49.23
CA PRO A 78 16.82 -55.61 48.73
C PRO A 78 17.00 -55.66 47.21
N ARG A 79 18.11 -56.31 46.85
CA ARG A 79 18.70 -56.56 45.53
C ARG A 79 17.75 -57.06 44.42
N SER A 80 18.00 -56.54 43.22
CA SER A 80 18.11 -57.23 41.92
C SER A 80 18.78 -56.22 40.97
N GLY A 81 19.80 -56.45 40.14
CA GLY A 81 20.39 -57.63 39.53
C GLY A 81 20.71 -57.24 38.07
N VAL A 82 21.91 -57.57 37.58
CA VAL A 82 22.35 -57.54 36.15
C VAL A 82 23.21 -56.35 35.66
N THR A 83 24.53 -56.52 35.84
CA THR A 83 25.68 -56.42 34.91
C THR A 83 25.81 -55.30 33.86
N GLY A 84 26.98 -54.64 33.83
CA GLY A 84 27.46 -53.91 32.65
C GLY A 84 28.76 -53.07 32.76
N ARG A 85 29.92 -53.70 33.02
CA ARG A 85 31.31 -53.36 32.56
C ARG A 85 31.97 -51.99 32.93
N THR A 86 33.03 -52.10 33.77
CA THR A 86 34.41 -51.52 33.74
C THR A 86 34.74 -50.45 32.67
N SER A 87 35.41 -49.31 32.92
CA SER A 87 36.77 -49.03 33.44
C SER A 87 36.98 -47.50 33.28
N VAL A 88 37.64 -46.70 34.13
CA VAL A 88 39.07 -46.66 34.45
C VAL A 88 39.24 -45.82 35.72
N ARG A 89 40.19 -46.25 36.53
CA ARG A 89 40.63 -45.64 37.79
C ARG A 89 41.57 -44.47 37.52
N THR A 90 41.37 -43.36 38.22
CA THR A 90 42.45 -42.45 38.62
C THR A 90 42.47 -42.38 40.15
N ALA A 91 43.63 -42.70 40.71
CA ALA A 91 43.88 -42.78 42.14
C ALA A 91 44.84 -41.66 42.56
N GLY A 92 44.67 -41.19 43.80
CA GLY A 92 45.56 -40.26 44.50
C GLY A 92 45.15 -38.81 44.25
N ILE A 93 44.83 -38.01 45.26
CA ILE A 93 45.64 -37.76 46.46
C ILE A 93 44.73 -37.64 47.70
N ASN A 94 44.98 -38.50 48.68
CA ASN A 94 44.60 -38.25 50.07
C ASN A 94 45.41 -37.08 50.59
N SER A 95 44.76 -36.04 51.09
CA SER A 95 45.36 -35.09 52.02
C SER A 95 44.31 -34.60 53.01
N THR A 96 44.44 -35.10 54.23
CA THR A 96 44.51 -34.28 55.44
C THR A 96 43.35 -33.33 55.70
N GLY A 97 42.45 -33.75 56.57
CA GLY A 97 41.42 -32.87 57.12
C GLY A 97 40.56 -33.59 58.13
N GLN A 98 41.18 -34.20 59.14
CA GLN A 98 40.49 -34.50 60.39
C GLN A 98 39.90 -33.19 60.90
N TYR A 99 38.62 -32.91 60.61
CA TYR A 99 37.89 -31.90 61.35
C TYR A 99 37.65 -32.50 62.74
N SER A 100 38.62 -32.17 63.58
CA SER A 100 38.60 -32.33 65.02
C SER A 100 37.21 -31.98 65.57
N ARG A 101 36.39 -32.99 65.85
CA ARG A 101 35.26 -32.89 66.77
C ARG A 101 35.77 -32.79 68.21
N ARG A 102 36.67 -31.85 68.46
CA ARG A 102 37.02 -31.36 69.80
C ARG A 102 36.44 -29.96 69.96
N SER A 103 35.11 -29.88 69.87
CA SER A 103 34.40 -28.89 70.66
C SER A 103 34.28 -29.51 72.05
N SER A 104 35.31 -29.35 72.86
CA SER A 104 35.21 -29.59 74.29
C SER A 104 34.36 -28.48 74.85
N GLU A 105 33.05 -28.73 74.92
CA GLU A 105 32.21 -28.05 75.89
C GLU A 105 32.79 -28.40 77.26
N ASP A 106 33.58 -27.47 77.79
CA ASP A 106 33.97 -27.45 79.19
C ASP A 106 32.68 -27.41 80.01
N SER A 107 32.22 -28.59 80.46
CA SER A 107 31.16 -28.75 81.46
C SER A 107 31.67 -28.33 82.85
N THR A 108 32.20 -27.12 82.97
CA THR A 108 32.18 -26.40 84.24
C THR A 108 30.81 -25.75 84.33
N THR A 109 30.01 -26.14 85.32
CA THR A 109 28.73 -25.48 85.56
C THR A 109 29.00 -23.98 85.75
N ASP A 110 28.35 -23.17 84.91
CA ASP A 110 28.45 -21.71 84.88
C ASP A 110 28.22 -21.07 86.28
N GLU A 111 27.58 -21.83 87.17
CA GLU A 111 27.31 -21.53 88.58
C GLU A 111 28.56 -21.25 89.45
N SER A 112 29.73 -21.84 89.11
CA SER A 112 30.95 -21.67 89.91
C SER A 112 31.88 -20.54 89.45
N LEU A 113 31.53 -19.84 88.37
CA LEU A 113 32.31 -18.70 87.85
C LEU A 113 31.90 -17.38 88.52
N PRO A 114 32.83 -16.45 88.77
CA PRO A 114 32.50 -15.13 89.29
C PRO A 114 31.46 -14.42 88.42
N ALA A 115 30.52 -13.71 89.03
CA ALA A 115 29.42 -13.03 88.33
C ALA A 115 29.91 -12.15 87.15
N ASN A 116 31.07 -11.50 87.28
CA ASN A 116 31.65 -10.68 86.21
C ASN A 116 32.02 -11.49 84.95
N VAL A 117 32.43 -12.75 85.11
CA VAL A 117 32.86 -13.61 84.00
C VAL A 117 31.63 -14.13 83.27
N ARG A 118 30.56 -14.42 84.01
CA ARG A 118 29.25 -14.80 83.46
C ARG A 118 28.64 -13.67 82.65
N GLU A 119 28.69 -12.44 83.17
CA GLU A 119 28.21 -11.23 82.48
C GLU A 119 29.00 -10.95 81.20
N MET A 120 30.34 -10.97 81.25
CA MET A 120 31.17 -10.82 80.04
C MET A 120 30.92 -11.94 78.99
N ARG A 121 30.64 -13.17 79.43
CA ARG A 121 30.27 -14.27 78.52
C ARG A 121 28.89 -14.05 77.89
N ALA A 122 27.94 -13.49 78.63
CA ALA A 122 26.62 -13.15 78.12
C ALA A 122 26.71 -11.98 77.12
N GLU A 123 27.47 -10.94 77.43
CA GLU A 123 27.74 -9.81 76.53
C GLU A 123 28.45 -10.26 75.25
N LEU A 124 29.43 -11.17 75.35
CA LEU A 124 30.09 -11.74 74.19
C LEU A 124 29.11 -12.50 73.29
N LYS A 125 28.23 -13.31 73.87
CA LYS A 125 27.16 -14.01 73.11
C LYS A 125 26.20 -13.02 72.45
N GLU A 126 25.78 -11.97 73.16
CA GLU A 126 24.91 -10.94 72.60
C GLU A 126 25.57 -10.18 71.45
N LEU A 127 26.87 -9.89 71.58
CA LEU A 127 27.66 -9.24 70.53
C LEU A 127 27.83 -10.16 69.31
N ASP A 128 28.10 -11.45 69.53
CA ASP A 128 28.19 -12.46 68.46
C ASP A 128 26.85 -12.60 67.72
N GLU A 129 25.72 -12.60 68.43
CA GLU A 129 24.39 -12.61 67.82
C GLU A 129 24.08 -11.35 67.02
N LYS A 130 24.46 -10.17 67.54
CA LYS A 130 24.33 -8.88 66.83
C LYS A 130 25.18 -8.86 65.56
N PHE A 131 26.42 -9.35 65.63
CA PHE A 131 27.30 -9.45 64.48
C PHE A 131 26.74 -10.41 63.43
N ARG A 132 26.25 -11.58 63.84
CA ARG A 132 25.59 -12.54 62.94
C ARG A 132 24.38 -11.90 62.24
N LYS A 133 23.50 -11.22 62.99
CA LYS A 133 22.34 -10.51 62.41
C LYS A 133 22.78 -9.45 61.41
N ALA A 134 23.77 -8.63 61.76
CA ALA A 134 24.31 -7.61 60.87
C ALA A 134 24.89 -8.20 59.58
N MET A 135 25.61 -9.33 59.66
CA MET A 135 26.11 -10.03 58.47
C MET A 135 24.99 -10.55 57.57
N ILE A 136 23.92 -11.11 58.14
CA ILE A 136 22.75 -11.58 57.35
C ILE A 136 22.08 -10.39 56.65
N THR A 137 21.83 -9.29 57.37
CA THR A 137 21.21 -8.10 56.76
C THR A 137 22.11 -7.46 55.71
N ASN A 138 23.43 -7.47 55.91
CA ASN A 138 24.37 -6.94 54.93
C ASN A 138 24.35 -7.77 53.64
N ALA A 139 24.33 -9.11 53.75
CA ALA A 139 24.18 -10.00 52.60
C ALA A 139 22.84 -9.78 51.87
N GLN A 140 21.74 -9.56 52.61
CA GLN A 140 20.44 -9.22 52.03
C GLN A 140 20.49 -7.90 51.25
N LEU A 141 21.09 -6.85 51.84
CA LEU A 141 21.25 -5.55 51.18
C LEU A 141 22.11 -5.63 49.92
N ASP A 142 23.15 -6.46 49.91
CA ASP A 142 23.98 -6.67 48.71
C ASP A 142 23.18 -7.35 47.59
N ASN A 143 22.31 -8.31 47.91
CA ASN A 143 21.41 -8.94 46.94
C ASN A 143 20.38 -7.95 46.38
N GLU A 144 19.74 -7.15 47.26
CA GLU A 144 18.80 -6.10 46.84
C GLU A 144 19.48 -5.05 45.97
N LYS A 145 20.69 -4.61 46.33
CA LYS A 145 21.49 -3.68 45.55
C LYS A 145 21.84 -4.26 44.18
N ALA A 146 22.24 -5.52 44.09
CA ALA A 146 22.52 -6.18 42.82
C ALA A 146 21.27 -6.24 41.92
N THR A 147 20.12 -6.52 42.52
CA THR A 147 18.82 -6.60 41.83
C THR A 147 18.39 -5.23 41.29
N LEU A 148 18.41 -4.19 42.13
CA LEU A 148 18.08 -2.82 41.72
C LEU A 148 19.05 -2.27 40.69
N THR A 149 20.34 -2.62 40.79
CA THR A 149 21.34 -2.23 39.78
C THR A 149 20.98 -2.80 38.41
N TYR A 150 20.59 -4.07 38.35
CA TYR A 150 20.14 -4.70 37.12
C TYR A 150 18.85 -4.06 36.58
N GLU A 151 17.88 -3.76 37.44
CA GLU A 151 16.64 -3.10 37.02
C GLU A 151 16.92 -1.72 36.40
N VAL A 152 17.81 -0.93 37.01
CA VAL A 152 18.23 0.37 36.46
C VAL A 152 18.89 0.22 35.10
N GLU A 153 19.77 -0.78 34.91
CA GLU A 153 20.39 -1.06 33.61
C GLU A 153 19.35 -1.45 32.54
N LEU A 154 18.42 -2.33 32.90
CA LEU A 154 17.32 -2.74 32.03
C LEU A 154 16.46 -1.53 31.61
N MET A 155 16.11 -0.66 32.55
CA MET A 155 15.33 0.53 32.27
C MET A 155 16.10 1.53 31.41
N LYS A 156 17.43 1.66 31.61
CA LYS A 156 18.28 2.50 30.77
C LYS A 156 18.26 2.07 29.31
N ASP A 157 18.50 0.79 28.99
CA ASP A 157 18.47 0.46 27.55
C ASP A 157 17.04 0.45 26.95
N LYS A 158 15.98 0.21 27.75
CA LYS A 158 14.59 0.41 27.30
C LYS A 158 14.35 1.87 26.94
N TYR A 159 14.87 2.78 27.76
CA TYR A 159 14.82 4.21 27.48
C TYR A 159 15.58 4.55 26.18
N THR A 160 16.79 4.03 25.98
CA THR A 160 17.53 4.25 24.72
C THR A 160 16.80 3.70 23.49
N GLU A 161 16.13 2.56 23.61
CA GLU A 161 15.34 1.98 22.51
C GLU A 161 14.12 2.86 22.16
N LEU A 162 13.44 3.40 23.18
CA LEU A 162 12.36 4.37 22.99
C LEU A 162 12.86 5.68 22.36
N GLU A 163 14.02 6.19 22.77
CA GLU A 163 14.61 7.38 22.15
C GLU A 163 14.94 7.14 20.68
N GLU A 164 15.55 6.00 20.34
CA GLU A 164 15.90 5.67 18.97
C GLU A 164 14.64 5.51 18.09
N THR A 165 13.62 4.80 18.56
CA THR A 165 12.34 4.66 17.83
C THR A 165 11.63 6.00 17.65
N HIS A 166 11.63 6.87 18.66
CA HIS A 166 11.11 8.23 18.55
C HIS A 166 11.86 9.05 17.49
N THR A 167 13.19 8.96 17.43
CA THR A 167 13.96 9.67 16.39
C THR A 167 13.69 9.14 14.99
N GLN A 168 13.46 7.83 14.83
CA GLN A 168 13.10 7.22 13.55
C GLN A 168 11.71 7.67 13.09
N LEU A 169 10.71 7.59 13.98
CA LEU A 169 9.35 8.04 13.70
C LEU A 169 9.30 9.53 13.33
N THR A 170 10.09 10.36 14.02
CA THR A 170 10.21 11.79 13.70
C THR A 170 10.76 12.03 12.29
N LYS A 171 11.74 11.25 11.85
CA LYS A 171 12.29 11.33 10.48
C LYS A 171 11.28 10.87 9.43
N GLU A 172 10.58 9.78 9.69
CA GLU A 172 9.53 9.27 8.79
C GLU A 172 8.37 10.24 8.65
N HIS A 173 7.91 10.83 9.76
CA HIS A 173 6.89 11.87 9.74
C HIS A 173 7.32 13.05 8.86
N ARG A 174 8.56 13.53 8.99
CA ARG A 174 9.09 14.61 8.13
C ARG A 174 9.07 14.22 6.65
N LYS A 175 9.51 12.99 6.30
CA LYS A 175 9.45 12.49 4.91
C LYS A 175 8.01 12.46 4.40
N LYS A 176 7.07 11.93 5.18
CA LYS A 176 5.65 11.88 4.82
C LYS A 176 5.02 13.26 4.64
N CYS A 177 5.38 14.24 5.47
CA CYS A 177 4.95 15.62 5.28
C CYS A 177 5.45 16.18 3.93
N THR A 178 6.72 15.94 3.57
CA THR A 178 7.26 16.41 2.29
C THR A 178 6.60 15.75 1.08
N GLU A 179 6.35 14.43 1.13
CA GLU A 179 5.62 13.69 0.08
C GLU A 179 4.18 14.23 -0.06
N TYR A 180 3.50 14.45 1.07
CA TYR A 180 2.15 15.01 1.09
C TYR A 180 2.09 16.40 0.46
N GLU A 181 3.04 17.28 0.79
CA GLU A 181 3.10 18.63 0.19
C GLU A 181 3.34 18.58 -1.33
N GLN A 182 4.19 17.66 -1.80
CA GLN A 182 4.43 17.45 -3.23
C GLN A 182 3.17 16.96 -3.94
N LEU A 183 2.50 15.94 -3.39
CA LEU A 183 1.27 15.39 -3.95
C LEU A 183 0.14 16.42 -3.96
N ARG A 184 0.01 17.21 -2.89
CA ARG A 184 -0.95 18.32 -2.81
C ARG A 184 -0.72 19.34 -3.94
N LYS A 185 0.52 19.73 -4.22
CA LYS A 185 0.84 20.64 -5.33
C LYS A 185 0.42 20.07 -6.68
N VAL A 186 0.67 18.79 -6.93
CA VAL A 186 0.26 18.11 -8.18
C VAL A 186 -1.27 18.06 -8.27
N SER A 187 -1.95 17.70 -7.20
CA SER A 187 -3.41 17.65 -7.15
C SER A 187 -4.05 19.02 -7.44
N THR A 188 -3.53 20.10 -6.86
CA THR A 188 -4.02 21.46 -7.14
C THR A 188 -3.85 21.83 -8.62
N LYS A 189 -2.69 21.52 -9.23
CA LYS A 189 -2.47 21.77 -10.67
C LYS A 189 -3.46 20.98 -11.54
N LEU A 190 -3.64 19.69 -11.26
CA LEU A 190 -4.61 18.87 -12.01
C LEU A 190 -6.05 19.38 -11.85
N GLN A 191 -6.42 19.90 -10.67
CA GLN A 191 -7.73 20.53 -10.48
C GLN A 191 -7.90 21.80 -11.32
N GLU A 192 -6.85 22.62 -11.44
CA GLU A 192 -6.85 23.80 -12.30
C GLU A 192 -6.95 23.41 -13.79
N GLU A 193 -6.21 22.39 -14.23
CA GLU A 193 -6.27 21.85 -15.60
C GLU A 193 -7.66 21.30 -15.93
N VAL A 194 -8.28 20.54 -15.03
CA VAL A 194 -9.65 20.03 -15.21
C VAL A 194 -10.65 21.18 -15.31
N LYS A 195 -10.51 22.24 -14.49
CA LYS A 195 -11.38 23.43 -14.59
C LYS A 195 -11.21 24.12 -15.95
N ALA A 196 -9.97 24.32 -16.40
CA ALA A 196 -9.69 24.93 -17.70
C ALA A 196 -10.28 24.11 -18.86
N LEU A 197 -10.09 22.78 -18.85
CA LEU A 197 -10.65 21.88 -19.86
C LEU A 197 -12.18 21.89 -19.86
N ARG A 198 -12.82 21.94 -18.69
CA ARG A 198 -14.29 22.07 -18.58
C ARG A 198 -14.77 23.40 -19.17
N SER A 199 -14.08 24.51 -18.91
CA SER A 199 -14.41 25.81 -19.50
C SER A 199 -14.26 25.80 -21.03
N LEU A 200 -13.19 25.23 -21.57
CA LEU A 200 -12.99 25.09 -23.01
C LEU A 200 -14.07 24.21 -23.66
N LEU A 201 -14.47 23.13 -22.99
CA LEU A 201 -15.52 22.25 -23.50
C LEU A 201 -16.89 22.97 -23.49
N GLN A 202 -17.17 23.75 -22.45
CA GLN A 202 -18.37 24.59 -22.37
C GLN A 202 -18.39 25.65 -23.48
N GLU A 203 -17.28 26.33 -23.74
CA GLU A 203 -17.16 27.29 -24.84
C GLU A 203 -17.40 26.62 -26.20
N ARG A 204 -16.81 25.43 -26.42
CA ARG A 204 -17.06 24.64 -27.63
C ARG A 204 -18.54 24.27 -27.77
N ASP A 205 -19.18 23.83 -26.70
CA ASP A 205 -20.59 23.43 -26.72
C ASP A 205 -21.52 24.66 -26.93
N GLN A 206 -21.16 25.83 -26.42
CA GLN A 206 -21.84 27.10 -26.71
C GLN A 206 -21.73 27.46 -28.18
N LEU A 207 -20.54 27.40 -28.77
CA LEU A 207 -20.35 27.66 -30.20
C LEU A 207 -21.17 26.68 -31.05
N ILE A 208 -21.16 25.39 -30.72
CA ILE A 208 -21.99 24.38 -31.40
C ILE A 208 -23.47 24.80 -31.42
N GLN A 209 -24.01 25.27 -30.28
CA GLN A 209 -25.38 25.75 -30.18
C GLN A 209 -25.62 27.05 -30.97
N GLU A 210 -24.72 28.03 -30.88
CA GLU A 210 -24.83 29.31 -31.60
C GLU A 210 -24.85 29.13 -33.11
N TYR A 211 -24.09 28.17 -33.64
CA TYR A 211 -24.10 27.82 -35.06
C TYR A 211 -25.25 26.87 -35.45
N GLY A 212 -26.17 26.55 -34.52
CA GLY A 212 -27.32 25.67 -34.78
C GLY A 212 -26.91 24.25 -35.18
N LEU A 213 -25.77 23.77 -34.68
CA LEU A 213 -25.26 22.43 -34.92
C LEU A 213 -25.72 21.47 -33.82
N VAL A 214 -25.94 20.22 -34.19
CA VAL A 214 -26.33 19.14 -33.29
C VAL A 214 -25.35 17.99 -33.43
N VAL A 215 -24.93 17.44 -32.30
CA VAL A 215 -24.07 16.26 -32.26
C VAL A 215 -24.94 15.02 -32.52
N VAL A 216 -24.62 14.29 -33.59
CA VAL A 216 -25.29 13.05 -33.96
C VAL A 216 -24.26 11.93 -34.04
N GLY A 217 -24.49 10.84 -33.31
CA GLY A 217 -23.63 9.67 -33.27
C GLY A 217 -24.40 8.47 -32.75
N GLU A 218 -23.77 7.33 -32.73
CA GLU A 218 -24.32 6.14 -32.07
C GLU A 218 -24.12 6.33 -30.56
N ASP A 219 -25.20 6.42 -29.79
CA ASP A 219 -25.12 6.38 -28.34
C ASP A 219 -24.95 4.93 -27.89
N GLU A 220 -24.13 4.70 -26.86
CA GLU A 220 -23.90 3.39 -26.21
C GLU A 220 -25.13 2.87 -25.45
N GLU A 221 -26.36 3.26 -25.85
CA GLU A 221 -27.57 2.96 -25.08
C GLU A 221 -28.11 1.53 -25.31
N ASN A 222 -27.45 0.73 -26.14
CA ASN A 222 -27.69 -0.71 -26.23
C ASN A 222 -26.46 -1.50 -25.74
N GLY A 223 -26.33 -1.54 -24.42
CA GLY A 223 -25.93 -2.73 -23.66
C GLY A 223 -24.62 -3.39 -24.06
N GLU A 224 -23.54 -2.98 -23.41
CA GLU A 224 -22.73 -3.84 -22.55
C GLU A 224 -21.84 -2.91 -21.73
N GLU A 225 -22.24 -2.66 -20.48
CA GLU A 225 -21.25 -2.44 -19.44
C GLU A 225 -20.36 -3.68 -19.49
N VAL A 226 -19.24 -3.60 -20.21
CA VAL A 226 -18.17 -4.56 -20.07
C VAL A 226 -17.63 -4.33 -18.67
N GLU A 227 -18.29 -4.96 -17.69
CA GLU A 227 -17.70 -5.34 -16.42
C GLU A 227 -16.40 -6.04 -16.78
N SER A 228 -15.34 -5.24 -16.76
CA SER A 228 -14.00 -5.74 -16.95
C SER A 228 -13.65 -6.40 -15.63
N GLU A 229 -14.13 -7.62 -15.43
CA GLU A 229 -13.65 -8.52 -14.40
C GLU A 229 -12.15 -8.75 -14.64
N LYS A 230 -11.34 -7.89 -14.03
CA LYS A 230 -9.90 -7.98 -13.67
C LYS A 230 -9.34 -6.57 -13.64
N GLU A 231 -9.52 -5.90 -12.50
CA GLU A 231 -8.81 -4.65 -12.22
C GLU A 231 -7.38 -4.98 -11.78
N ASP A 232 -6.43 -4.88 -12.71
CA ASP A 232 -5.08 -4.47 -12.35
C ASP A 232 -5.18 -3.00 -11.92
N VAL A 233 -5.07 -2.76 -10.60
CA VAL A 233 -5.31 -1.47 -9.92
C VAL A 233 -4.31 -0.36 -10.34
N ASP A 234 -3.37 -0.66 -11.23
CA ASP A 234 -2.26 0.21 -11.66
C ASP A 234 -2.42 0.82 -13.06
N ASP A 235 -3.42 0.43 -13.87
CA ASP A 235 -3.59 1.00 -15.22
C ASP A 235 -4.51 2.24 -15.22
N LEU A 236 -3.90 3.41 -15.00
CA LEU A 236 -4.55 4.73 -15.13
C LEU A 236 -4.68 5.23 -16.58
N SER A 237 -4.47 4.37 -17.58
CA SER A 237 -4.59 4.77 -18.98
C SER A 237 -6.03 5.14 -19.33
N PRO A 238 -6.29 6.29 -20.00
CA PRO A 238 -7.63 6.66 -20.43
C PRO A 238 -8.23 5.57 -21.33
N ARG A 239 -9.31 4.92 -20.88
CA ARG A 239 -10.09 3.99 -21.72
C ARG A 239 -10.50 4.71 -22.99
N LYS A 240 -10.05 4.20 -24.14
CA LYS A 240 -10.26 4.82 -25.44
C LYS A 240 -11.67 4.50 -25.93
N ILE A 241 -12.66 5.29 -25.49
CA ILE A 241 -14.04 5.18 -25.96
C ILE A 241 -14.08 5.66 -27.43
N PHE A 242 -14.27 4.71 -28.36
CA PHE A 242 -14.24 4.95 -29.79
C PHE A 242 -15.65 5.15 -30.36
N VAL A 243 -16.41 6.10 -29.82
CA VAL A 243 -17.72 6.45 -30.34
C VAL A 243 -17.59 7.52 -31.41
N LYS A 244 -17.99 7.20 -32.65
CA LYS A 244 -17.99 8.15 -33.76
C LYS A 244 -19.17 9.10 -33.61
N LYS A 245 -18.89 10.39 -33.39
CA LYS A 245 -19.89 11.46 -33.36
C LYS A 245 -19.61 12.46 -34.49
N ALA A 246 -20.65 13.00 -35.09
CA ALA A 246 -20.59 14.01 -36.14
C ALA A 246 -21.40 15.25 -35.72
N LEU A 247 -21.00 16.43 -36.21
CA LEU A 247 -21.78 17.66 -36.08
C LEU A 247 -22.52 17.92 -37.39
N ILE A 248 -23.84 18.10 -37.33
CA ILE A 248 -24.67 18.45 -38.48
C ILE A 248 -25.60 19.61 -38.11
N SER A 249 -26.13 20.35 -39.10
CA SER A 249 -27.10 21.39 -38.81
C SER A 249 -28.38 20.81 -38.21
N GLN A 250 -29.07 21.59 -37.40
CA GLN A 250 -30.35 21.21 -36.81
C GLN A 250 -31.38 20.80 -37.88
N GLU A 251 -31.45 21.54 -38.99
CA GLU A 251 -32.32 21.21 -40.12
C GLU A 251 -31.97 19.84 -40.74
N ALA A 252 -30.67 19.56 -40.95
CA ALA A 252 -30.25 18.26 -41.48
C ALA A 252 -30.57 17.12 -40.51
N ALA A 253 -30.40 17.34 -39.20
CA ALA A 253 -30.77 16.37 -38.17
C ALA A 253 -32.28 16.06 -38.20
N GLU A 254 -33.12 17.09 -38.31
CA GLU A 254 -34.58 16.94 -38.39
C GLU A 254 -35.02 16.21 -39.67
N LEU A 255 -34.42 16.52 -40.82
CA LEU A 255 -34.69 15.82 -42.08
C LEU A 255 -34.33 14.33 -41.96
N LEU A 256 -33.17 14.02 -41.39
CA LEU A 256 -32.72 12.65 -41.17
C LEU A 256 -33.53 11.91 -40.11
N ALA A 257 -34.17 12.61 -39.18
CA ALA A 257 -35.07 12.04 -38.18
C ALA A 257 -36.47 11.75 -38.74
N LYS A 258 -36.94 12.56 -39.71
CA LYS A 258 -38.22 12.37 -40.40
C LYS A 258 -38.18 11.22 -41.42
N GLY A 259 -36.99 10.88 -41.93
CA GLY A 259 -36.82 9.77 -42.86
C GLY A 259 -37.17 8.41 -42.23
N ALA A 260 -37.70 7.48 -43.03
CA ALA A 260 -38.02 6.12 -42.58
C ALA A 260 -36.76 5.26 -42.28
N ALA A 261 -35.59 5.75 -42.68
CA ALA A 261 -34.30 5.12 -42.45
C ALA A 261 -33.95 5.10 -40.96
N LYS A 262 -33.88 3.91 -40.38
CA LYS A 262 -33.29 3.67 -39.04
C LYS A 262 -31.88 3.10 -39.19
N GLY A 263 -31.01 3.39 -38.22
CA GLY A 263 -29.63 2.90 -38.17
C GLY A 263 -28.61 4.04 -38.04
N SER A 264 -27.35 3.71 -38.31
CA SER A 264 -26.23 4.65 -38.22
C SER A 264 -26.47 5.90 -39.07
N LEU A 265 -25.78 7.00 -38.72
CA LEU A 265 -25.85 8.25 -39.48
C LEU A 265 -25.53 8.01 -40.97
N ASP A 266 -24.51 7.21 -41.26
CA ASP A 266 -24.11 6.85 -42.63
C ASP A 266 -25.22 6.12 -43.40
N VAL A 267 -25.92 5.18 -42.75
CA VAL A 267 -27.04 4.45 -43.34
C VAL A 267 -28.22 5.39 -43.65
N ARG A 268 -28.51 6.32 -42.74
CA ARG A 268 -29.59 7.30 -42.92
C ARG A 268 -29.29 8.27 -44.07
N LEU A 269 -28.06 8.78 -44.14
CA LEU A 269 -27.61 9.64 -45.23
C LEU A 269 -27.67 8.93 -46.58
N LYS A 270 -27.23 7.66 -46.66
CA LYS A 270 -27.26 6.88 -47.90
C LYS A 270 -28.69 6.71 -48.41
N LYS A 271 -29.62 6.28 -47.54
CA LYS A 271 -31.04 6.11 -47.91
C LYS A 271 -31.69 7.42 -48.35
N PHE A 272 -31.41 8.51 -47.64
CA PHE A 272 -31.92 9.83 -48.04
C PHE A 272 -31.40 10.24 -49.43
N GLY A 273 -30.14 9.90 -49.76
CA GLY A 273 -29.59 10.10 -51.10
C GLY A 273 -30.27 9.25 -52.18
N GLU A 274 -30.59 7.99 -51.88
CA GLU A 274 -31.35 7.09 -52.77
C GLU A 274 -32.77 7.64 -53.04
N GLU A 275 -33.50 8.02 -51.99
CA GLU A 275 -34.85 8.62 -52.11
C GLU A 275 -34.85 9.91 -52.94
N LYS A 276 -33.82 10.75 -52.77
CA LYS A 276 -33.64 11.95 -53.59
C LYS A 276 -33.47 11.61 -55.07
N ASN A 277 -32.63 10.63 -55.40
CA ASN A 277 -32.40 10.22 -56.80
C ASN A 277 -33.69 9.65 -57.43
N ASP A 278 -34.45 8.83 -56.68
CA ASP A 278 -35.72 8.27 -57.16
C ASP A 278 -36.76 9.37 -57.47
N LEU A 279 -36.85 10.40 -56.62
CA LEU A 279 -37.71 11.56 -56.86
C LEU A 279 -37.25 12.38 -58.06
N GLU A 280 -35.94 12.60 -58.23
CA GLU A 280 -35.40 13.26 -59.42
C GLU A 280 -35.75 12.49 -60.71
N ASP A 281 -35.70 11.16 -60.68
CA ASP A 281 -36.11 10.31 -61.81
C ASP A 281 -37.62 10.36 -62.09
N GLN A 282 -38.45 10.44 -61.06
CA GLN A 282 -39.90 10.65 -61.23
C GLN A 282 -40.18 12.01 -61.86
N VAL A 283 -39.53 13.07 -61.40
CA VAL A 283 -39.66 14.42 -61.98
C VAL A 283 -39.21 14.43 -63.45
N ARG A 284 -38.11 13.75 -63.78
CA ARG A 284 -37.64 13.61 -65.18
C ARG A 284 -38.67 12.90 -66.06
N ARG A 285 -39.25 11.79 -65.58
CA ARG A 285 -40.31 11.05 -66.29
C ARG A 285 -41.57 11.88 -66.50
N LEU A 286 -42.07 12.53 -65.46
CA LEU A 286 -43.26 13.39 -65.55
C LEU A 286 -43.04 14.59 -66.48
N LYS A 287 -41.84 15.15 -66.55
CA LYS A 287 -41.50 16.20 -67.53
C LYS A 287 -41.57 15.70 -68.97
N LEU A 288 -41.04 14.50 -69.25
CA LEU A 288 -41.13 13.87 -70.56
C LEU A 288 -42.60 13.60 -70.94
N GLU A 289 -43.38 13.02 -70.03
CA GLU A 289 -44.82 12.78 -70.25
C GLU A 289 -45.60 14.07 -70.50
N LEU A 290 -45.30 15.14 -69.76
CA LEU A 290 -45.92 16.45 -69.95
C LEU A 290 -45.54 17.04 -71.31
N GLU A 291 -44.28 16.93 -71.73
CA GLU A 291 -43.81 17.39 -73.04
C GLU A 291 -44.47 16.58 -74.17
N GLU A 292 -44.61 15.27 -74.00
CA GLU A 292 -45.35 14.41 -74.93
C GLU A 292 -46.83 14.81 -75.04
N GLU A 293 -47.52 15.04 -73.92
CA GLU A 293 -48.91 15.49 -73.94
C GLU A 293 -49.05 16.90 -74.52
N GLN A 294 -48.15 17.83 -74.21
CA GLN A 294 -48.14 19.15 -74.84
C GLN A 294 -47.92 19.05 -76.35
N ASN A 295 -47.03 18.16 -76.80
CA ASN A 295 -46.80 17.90 -78.22
C ASN A 295 -48.02 17.25 -78.89
N LYS A 296 -48.70 16.31 -78.23
CA LYS A 296 -49.97 15.74 -78.70
C LYS A 296 -51.06 16.82 -78.75
N ASN A 297 -51.14 17.71 -77.76
CA ASN A 297 -52.15 18.76 -77.70
C ASN A 297 -51.92 19.82 -78.80
N ARG A 298 -50.66 20.21 -79.06
CA ARG A 298 -50.30 21.05 -80.22
C ARG A 298 -50.69 20.40 -81.54
N ARG A 299 -50.50 19.07 -81.68
CA ARG A 299 -50.95 18.33 -82.87
C ARG A 299 -52.48 18.31 -83.00
N ARG A 300 -53.23 18.23 -81.90
CA ARG A 300 -54.69 18.30 -81.88
C ARG A 300 -55.22 19.71 -82.21
N GLU A 301 -54.63 20.76 -81.64
CA GLU A 301 -54.94 22.16 -82.00
C GLU A 301 -54.72 22.42 -83.49
N ASN A 302 -53.59 21.97 -84.04
CA ASN A 302 -53.31 22.09 -85.47
C ASN A 302 -54.22 21.22 -86.37
N GLY A 303 -54.88 20.20 -85.81
CA GLY A 303 -55.84 19.35 -86.52
C GLY A 303 -57.27 19.91 -86.54
N LEU A 304 -57.67 20.68 -85.51
CA LEU A 304 -59.01 21.29 -85.42
C LEU A 304 -59.18 22.51 -86.34
N ASP A 305 -58.09 23.13 -86.79
CA ASP A 305 -58.14 24.21 -87.78
C ASP A 305 -58.43 23.69 -89.21
N TYR A 306 -58.24 22.40 -89.48
CA TYR A 306 -58.53 21.80 -90.79
C TYR A 306 -60.01 21.43 -90.98
N GLU A 307 -60.77 21.16 -89.91
CA GLU A 307 -62.20 20.81 -90.02
C GLU A 307 -63.12 22.03 -90.22
N LYS A 308 -62.70 23.25 -89.84
CA LYS A 308 -63.49 24.47 -90.09
C LYS A 308 -63.41 25.01 -91.52
N GLN A 309 -62.55 24.48 -92.39
CA GLN A 309 -62.40 24.97 -93.77
C GLN A 309 -63.07 24.11 -94.85
N SER A 310 -63.78 23.02 -94.51
CA SER A 310 -64.49 22.18 -95.50
C SER A 310 -66.03 22.27 -95.38
N GLY A 311 -66.58 23.46 -95.58
CA GLY A 311 -67.99 23.62 -95.96
C GLY A 311 -68.16 23.47 -97.48
N PRO A 312 -69.22 22.82 -98.00
CA PRO A 312 -69.31 22.49 -99.42
C PRO A 312 -69.55 23.75 -100.27
N ALA A 313 -68.78 23.86 -101.36
CA ALA A 313 -68.91 24.90 -102.37
C ALA A 313 -70.28 24.82 -103.07
N GLY A 314 -71.14 25.83 -102.84
CA GLY A 314 -72.35 26.07 -103.61
C GLY A 314 -72.05 26.89 -104.86
N CYS A 315 -72.35 26.31 -106.03
CA CYS A 315 -72.20 26.87 -107.36
C CYS A 315 -72.68 28.34 -107.51
N SER A 316 -71.84 29.13 -108.18
CA SER A 316 -72.21 30.36 -108.89
C SER A 316 -73.17 30.04 -110.04
N VAL A 317 -74.28 30.76 -110.12
CA VAL A 317 -75.06 30.92 -111.36
C VAL A 317 -75.23 32.41 -111.61
N HIS A 318 -74.54 32.90 -112.64
CA HIS A 318 -74.76 34.20 -113.25
C HIS A 318 -76.16 34.27 -113.89
N THR A 319 -76.88 35.38 -113.73
CA THR A 319 -77.61 35.99 -114.87
C THR A 319 -77.90 37.47 -114.60
N LEU A 320 -77.42 38.30 -115.55
CA LEU A 320 -77.84 39.65 -115.99
C LEU A 320 -78.32 40.67 -114.96
#